data_AF-A0A849KEB8-F1
#
_entry.id   AF-A0A849KEB8-F1
#
_cell.length_a   1.000
_cell.length_b   1.000
_cell.length_c   1.000
_cell.angle_alpha   90.00
_cell.angle_beta   90.00
_cell.angle_gamma   90.00
#
_symmetry.space_group_name_H-M   'P 1'
#
loop_
_entity.id
_entity.type
_entity.pdbx_description
1 polymer ?
#
loop_
_entity_poly.entity_id
_entity_poly.type
_entity_poly.pdbx_seq_one_letter_code
_entity_poly.pdbx_strand_id
1 'polypeptide(L)'
;MVRASAQVLVANELRRRNRHSELSGAAPAAIGMLGAKVALSLFILGVVLVGIATAKTFHHMRNLFDAWKVDVDKYYADKATWDQIQDEDDKRAVTDWWDYTIPYASFACFIGGCVGGGGAC
;
A
#
# COMPACT_ATOMS: atom_id res chain seq x y z
N MET A 1 -30.60 -22.79 58.43
CA MET A 1 -30.99 -21.78 57.42
C MET A 1 -29.82 -20.89 56.95
N VAL A 2 -28.86 -20.53 57.81
CA VAL A 2 -27.72 -19.62 57.46
C VAL A 2 -26.76 -20.16 56.38
N ARG A 3 -26.55 -21.49 56.29
CA ARG A 3 -25.64 -22.10 55.31
C ARG A 3 -26.09 -21.95 53.85
N ALA A 4 -27.39 -21.85 53.58
CA ALA A 4 -27.91 -21.73 52.23
C ALA A 4 -27.60 -20.33 51.63
N SER A 5 -27.71 -19.28 52.44
CA SER A 5 -27.46 -17.90 52.00
C SER A 5 -25.98 -17.67 51.64
N ALA A 6 -25.05 -18.31 52.35
CA ALA A 6 -23.62 -18.21 52.06
C ALA A 6 -23.25 -18.84 50.71
N GLN A 7 -23.86 -19.98 50.36
CA GLN A 7 -23.59 -20.64 49.07
C GLN A 7 -24.15 -19.86 47.88
N VAL A 8 -25.32 -19.24 48.04
CA VAL A 8 -25.91 -18.39 46.99
C VAL A 8 -25.05 -17.15 46.74
N LEU A 9 -24.51 -16.54 47.80
CA LEU A 9 -23.63 -15.38 47.69
C LEU A 9 -22.33 -15.72 46.94
N VAL A 10 -21.69 -16.84 47.31
CA VAL A 10 -20.45 -17.30 46.65
C VAL A 10 -20.68 -17.66 45.18
N ALA A 11 -21.80 -18.32 44.87
CA ALA A 11 -22.15 -18.66 43.49
C ALA A 11 -22.39 -17.41 42.62
N ASN A 12 -22.98 -16.36 43.19
CA ASN A 12 -23.23 -15.11 42.48
C ASN A 12 -21.93 -14.34 42.21
N GLU A 13 -21.00 -14.37 43.16
CA GLU A 13 -19.70 -13.70 43.01
C GLU A 13 -18.79 -14.40 41.99
N LEU A 14 -18.82 -15.74 41.94
CA LEU A 14 -18.15 -16.52 40.89
C LEU A 14 -18.73 -16.23 39.50
N ARG A 15 -20.06 -16.14 39.39
CA ARG A 15 -20.73 -15.76 38.14
C ARG A 15 -20.41 -14.32 37.72
N ARG A 16 -20.22 -13.40 38.68
CA ARG A 16 -19.77 -12.03 38.41
C ARG A 16 -18.35 -12.00 37.85
N ARG A 17 -17.41 -12.73 38.45
CA ARG A 17 -16.02 -12.79 37.95
C ARG A 17 -15.92 -13.41 36.56
N ASN A 18 -16.65 -14.49 36.28
CA ASN A 18 -16.64 -15.11 34.95
C ASN A 18 -17.15 -14.17 33.85
N ARG A 19 -18.15 -13.33 34.13
CA ARG A 19 -18.62 -12.31 33.16
C ARG A 19 -17.57 -11.24 32.86
N HIS A 20 -16.72 -10.87 33.81
CA HIS A 20 -15.65 -9.90 33.58
C HIS A 20 -14.51 -10.47 32.73
N SER A 21 -14.18 -11.75 32.88
CA SER A 21 -13.17 -12.41 32.02
C SER A 21 -13.62 -12.56 30.56
N GLU A 22 -14.91 -12.79 30.31
CA GLU A 22 -15.44 -12.90 28.94
C GLU A 22 -15.48 -11.54 28.22
N LEU A 23 -15.82 -10.46 28.93
CA LEU A 23 -15.83 -9.12 28.34
C LEU A 23 -14.43 -8.62 27.95
N SER A 24 -13.40 -8.91 28.76
CA SER A 24 -12.02 -8.52 28.46
C SER A 24 -11.38 -9.34 27.34
N GLY A 25 -11.83 -10.56 27.08
CA GLY A 25 -11.32 -11.40 25.98
C GLY A 25 -11.81 -11.02 24.59
N ALA A 26 -12.99 -10.38 24.47
CA ALA A 26 -13.58 -10.02 23.18
C ALA A 26 -12.95 -8.76 22.54
N ALA A 27 -12.48 -7.81 23.35
CA ALA A 27 -11.87 -6.56 22.88
C ALA A 27 -10.58 -6.77 22.05
N PRO A 28 -9.58 -7.57 22.47
CA PRO A 28 -8.36 -7.77 21.67
C PRO A 28 -8.63 -8.52 20.36
N ALA A 29 -9.56 -9.47 20.35
CA ALA A 29 -9.93 -10.21 19.14
C ALA A 29 -10.61 -9.32 18.08
N ALA A 30 -11.48 -8.41 18.50
CA ALA A 30 -12.13 -7.45 17.60
C ALA A 30 -11.13 -6.44 17.00
N ILE A 31 -10.17 -5.97 17.80
CA ILE A 31 -9.11 -5.06 17.35
C ILE A 31 -8.16 -5.77 16.37
N GLY A 32 -7.78 -7.02 16.64
CA GLY A 32 -6.97 -7.82 15.72
C GLY A 32 -7.64 -8.07 14.37
N MET A 33 -8.96 -8.33 14.37
CA MET A 33 -9.71 -8.58 13.14
C MET A 33 -9.93 -7.31 12.30
N LEU A 34 -10.05 -6.14 12.95
CA LEU A 34 -10.15 -4.85 12.24
C LEU A 34 -8.79 -4.41 11.69
N GLY A 35 -7.72 -4.55 12.49
CA GLY A 35 -6.35 -4.26 12.07
C GLY A 35 -5.89 -5.12 10.90
N ALA A 36 -6.19 -6.42 10.92
CA ALA A 36 -5.86 -7.33 9.82
C ALA A 36 -6.54 -6.94 8.51
N LYS A 37 -7.81 -6.51 8.54
CA LYS A 37 -8.53 -6.04 7.34
C LYS A 37 -7.93 -4.76 6.76
N VAL A 38 -7.54 -3.82 7.61
CA VAL A 38 -6.91 -2.56 7.19
C VAL A 38 -5.50 -2.80 6.64
N ALA A 39 -4.72 -3.68 7.27
CA ALA A 39 -3.39 -4.04 6.78
C ALA A 39 -3.47 -4.72 5.40
N LEU A 40 -4.42 -5.64 5.21
CA LEU A 40 -4.63 -6.32 3.93
C LEU A 40 -5.05 -5.35 2.82
N SER A 41 -5.96 -4.41 3.10
CA SER A 41 -6.41 -3.44 2.11
C SER A 41 -5.29 -2.47 1.70
N LEU A 42 -4.49 -1.98 2.67
CA LEU A 42 -3.32 -1.15 2.39
C LEU A 42 -2.26 -1.89 1.57
N PHE A 43 -2.03 -3.17 1.88
CA PHE A 43 -1.11 -4.01 1.12
C PHE A 43 -1.55 -4.15 -0.35
N ILE A 44 -2.82 -4.52 -0.59
CA ILE A 44 -3.36 -4.64 -1.95
C ILE A 44 -3.27 -3.30 -2.69
N LEU A 45 -3.61 -2.21 -2.02
CA LEU A 45 -3.55 -0.87 -2.59
C LEU A 45 -2.10 -0.48 -2.95
N GLY A 46 -1.13 -0.82 -2.11
CA GLY A 46 0.29 -0.66 -2.41
C GLY A 46 0.72 -1.43 -3.67
N VAL A 47 0.32 -2.70 -3.79
CA VAL A 47 0.63 -3.53 -4.98
C VAL A 47 0.00 -2.96 -6.25
N VAL A 48 -1.26 -2.51 -6.19
CA VAL A 48 -1.94 -1.88 -7.34
C VAL A 48 -1.24 -0.60 -7.76
N LEU A 49 -0.86 0.26 -6.81
CA LEU A 49 -0.13 1.50 -7.10
C LEU A 49 1.24 1.23 -7.73
N VAL A 50 1.96 0.21 -7.25
CA VAL A 50 3.21 -0.23 -7.90
C VAL A 50 2.93 -0.65 -9.34
N GLY A 51 1.92 -1.48 -9.59
CA GLY A 51 1.55 -1.91 -10.94
C GLY A 51 1.24 -0.74 -11.89
N ILE A 52 0.51 0.27 -11.40
CA ILE A 52 0.21 1.49 -12.18
C ILE A 52 1.48 2.28 -12.48
N ALA A 53 2.37 2.45 -11.50
CA ALA A 53 3.65 3.13 -11.70
C ALA A 53 4.50 2.42 -12.77
N THR A 54 4.65 1.10 -12.67
CA THR A 54 5.42 0.31 -13.64
C THR A 54 4.81 0.40 -15.05
N ALA A 55 3.48 0.34 -15.16
CA ALA A 55 2.78 0.48 -16.44
C ALA A 55 2.99 1.88 -17.04
N LYS A 56 2.94 2.94 -16.22
CA LYS A 56 3.21 4.31 -16.67
C LYS A 56 4.65 4.46 -17.15
N THR A 57 5.64 3.97 -16.40
CA THR A 57 7.04 3.98 -16.82
C THR A 57 7.23 3.24 -18.13
N PHE A 58 6.60 2.08 -18.29
CA PHE A 58 6.69 1.30 -19.53
C PHE A 58 6.09 2.05 -20.72
N HIS A 59 4.95 2.71 -20.54
CA HIS A 59 4.32 3.51 -21.59
C HIS A 59 5.17 4.73 -21.96
N HIS A 60 5.75 5.41 -20.97
CA HIS A 60 6.65 6.54 -21.19
C HIS A 60 7.90 6.10 -21.97
N MET A 61 8.56 5.02 -21.54
CA MET A 61 9.74 4.48 -22.22
C MET A 61 9.43 4.01 -23.65
N ARG A 62 8.26 3.40 -23.87
CA ARG A 62 7.81 3.03 -25.21
C ARG A 62 7.66 4.28 -26.10
N ASN A 63 7.00 5.32 -25.60
CA ASN A 63 6.79 6.54 -26.38
C ASN A 63 8.12 7.23 -26.71
N LEU A 64 9.07 7.29 -25.78
CA LEU A 64 10.42 7.79 -26.06
C LEU A 64 11.10 6.96 -27.16
N PHE A 65 11.01 5.63 -27.08
CA PHE A 65 11.65 4.74 -28.04
C PHE A 65 11.03 4.82 -29.45
N ASP A 66 9.70 4.88 -29.53
CA ASP A 66 8.98 5.04 -30.80
C ASP A 66 9.33 6.40 -31.43
N ALA A 67 9.44 7.46 -30.63
CA ALA A 67 9.79 8.79 -31.11
C ALA A 67 11.27 8.88 -31.52
N TRP A 68 12.18 8.27 -30.75
CA TRP A 68 13.60 8.17 -31.09
C TRP A 68 13.82 7.47 -32.45
N LYS A 69 13.09 6.38 -32.73
CA LYS A 69 13.17 5.71 -34.05
C LYS A 69 12.81 6.64 -35.19
N VAL A 70 11.74 7.43 -35.02
CA VAL A 70 11.29 8.40 -36.02
C VAL A 70 12.37 9.47 -36.24
N ASP A 71 13.04 9.92 -35.18
CA ASP A 71 14.08 10.94 -35.28
C ASP A 71 15.38 10.41 -35.90
N VAL A 72 15.73 9.15 -35.65
CA VAL A 72 16.82 8.44 -36.35
C VAL A 72 16.53 8.30 -37.84
N ASP A 73 15.30 7.93 -38.22
CA ASP A 73 14.89 7.87 -39.63
C ASP A 73 15.00 9.24 -40.31
N LYS A 74 14.62 10.33 -39.62
CA LYS A 74 14.80 11.70 -40.12
C LYS A 74 16.27 12.08 -40.28
N TYR A 75 17.13 11.66 -39.36
CA TYR A 75 18.57 11.90 -39.43
C TYR A 75 19.19 11.25 -40.67
N TYR A 76 18.93 9.95 -40.87
CA TYR A 76 19.46 9.22 -42.03
C TYR A 76 18.85 9.64 -43.37
N ALA A 77 17.67 10.28 -43.33
CA ALA A 77 17.06 10.90 -44.50
C ALA A 77 17.59 12.33 -44.79
N ASP A 78 18.63 12.80 -44.09
CA ASP A 78 19.16 14.18 -44.15
C ASP A 78 18.10 15.27 -43.90
N LYS A 79 17.05 14.93 -43.13
CA LYS A 79 15.92 15.84 -42.81
C LYS A 79 16.06 16.54 -41.47
N ALA A 80 16.99 16.11 -40.61
CA ALA A 80 17.22 16.68 -39.29
C ALA A 80 18.71 16.64 -38.95
N THR A 81 19.23 17.71 -38.33
CA THR A 81 20.59 17.75 -37.79
C THR A 81 20.66 17.11 -36.41
N TRP A 82 21.85 16.63 -36.05
CA TRP A 82 22.12 16.03 -34.74
C TRP A 82 21.69 16.93 -33.57
N ASP A 83 21.95 18.23 -33.67
CA ASP A 83 21.59 19.22 -32.63
C ASP A 83 20.07 19.35 -32.43
N GLN A 84 19.27 19.20 -33.50
CA GLN A 84 17.80 19.25 -33.39
C GLN A 84 17.24 18.02 -32.68
N ILE A 85 17.84 16.85 -32.91
CA ILE A 85 17.42 15.60 -32.25
C ILE A 85 17.72 15.69 -30.76
N GLN A 86 18.87 16.24 -30.39
CA GLN A 86 19.26 16.38 -29.00
C GLN A 86 18.36 17.37 -28.23
N ASP A 87 18.00 18.51 -28.85
CA ASP A 87 17.08 19.49 -28.25
C ASP A 87 15.63 18.94 -28.13
N GLU A 88 15.20 18.11 -29.08
CA GLU A 88 13.90 17.42 -28.98
C GLU A 88 13.88 16.32 -27.91
N ASP A 89 14.98 15.60 -27.72
CA ASP A 89 15.09 14.55 -26.69
C ASP A 89 15.10 15.15 -25.28
N ASP A 90 15.85 16.25 -25.06
CA ASP A 90 15.87 16.98 -23.78
C ASP A 90 14.48 17.52 -23.39
N LYS A 91 13.68 17.98 -24.37
CA LYS A 91 12.31 18.43 -24.14
C LYS A 91 11.35 17.30 -23.76
N ARG A 92 11.60 16.08 -24.26
CA ARG A 92 10.77 14.89 -23.98
C ARG A 92 11.19 14.20 -22.67
N ALA A 93 12.42 14.39 -22.24
CA ALA A 93 12.99 13.84 -21.01
C ALA A 93 12.56 14.58 -19.73
N VAL A 94 11.75 15.66 -19.83
CA VAL A 94 11.24 16.38 -18.65
C VAL A 94 10.34 15.44 -17.86
N THR A 95 10.85 14.99 -16.72
CA THR A 95 10.14 14.10 -15.81
C THR A 95 9.25 14.92 -14.89
N ASP A 96 7.97 14.55 -14.82
CA ASP A 96 7.03 15.15 -13.87
C ASP A 96 7.36 14.68 -12.45
N TRP A 97 7.28 15.58 -11.48
CA TRP A 97 7.49 15.27 -10.05
C TRP A 97 6.56 14.16 -9.51
N TRP A 98 5.43 13.96 -10.18
CA TRP A 98 4.46 12.88 -9.90
C TRP A 98 5.01 11.48 -10.16
N ASP A 99 5.95 11.32 -11.09
CA ASP A 99 6.59 10.02 -11.36
C ASP A 99 7.46 9.56 -10.20
N TYR A 100 7.90 10.48 -9.34
CA TYR A 100 8.61 10.15 -8.11
C TYR A 100 7.66 9.95 -6.93
N THR A 101 6.59 10.72 -6.80
CA THR A 101 5.74 10.65 -5.60
C THR A 101 4.93 9.35 -5.52
N ILE A 102 4.42 8.83 -6.63
CA ILE A 102 3.58 7.62 -6.68
C ILE A 102 4.33 6.35 -6.22
N PRO A 103 5.52 6.02 -6.76
CA PRO A 103 6.25 4.82 -6.33
C PRO A 103 6.78 4.92 -4.89
N TYR A 104 7.14 6.12 -4.42
CA TYR A 104 7.55 6.30 -3.02
C TYR A 104 6.36 6.19 -2.06
N ALA A 105 5.19 6.71 -2.44
CA ALA A 105 3.96 6.55 -1.66
C ALA A 105 3.51 5.08 -1.59
N SER A 106 3.63 4.32 -2.68
CA SER A 106 3.29 2.90 -2.69
C SER A 106 4.27 2.07 -1.84
N PHE A 107 5.57 2.38 -1.90
CA PHE A 107 6.58 1.77 -1.03
C PHE A 107 6.31 2.04 0.45
N ALA A 108 5.99 3.29 0.82
CA ALA A 108 5.63 3.65 2.19
C ALA A 108 4.37 2.90 2.68
N CYS A 109 3.35 2.78 1.80
CA CYS A 109 2.11 2.06 2.10
C CYS A 109 2.36 0.55 2.27
N PHE A 110 3.22 -0.04 1.45
CA PHE A 110 3.61 -1.44 1.53
C PHE A 110 4.34 -1.77 2.84
N ILE A 111 5.36 -0.99 3.20
CA ILE A 111 6.10 -1.17 4.45
C ILE A 111 5.19 -0.94 5.66
N GLY A 112 4.34 0.09 5.61
CA GLY A 112 3.33 0.35 6.65
C GLY A 112 2.36 -0.82 6.84
N GLY A 113 1.89 -1.42 5.74
CA GLY A 113 1.03 -2.61 5.76
C GLY A 113 1.74 -3.85 6.32
N CYS A 114 3.00 -4.09 5.96
CA CYS A 114 3.78 -5.23 6.48
C CYS A 114 4.07 -5.11 7.98
N VAL A 115 4.46 -3.93 8.47
CA VAL A 115 4.75 -3.70 9.89
C VAL A 115 3.46 -3.70 10.72
N GLY A 116 2.39 -3.07 10.21
CA GLY A 116 1.08 -3.05 10.87
C GLY A 116 0.42 -4.44 10.96
N GLY A 117 0.62 -5.30 9.96
CA GLY A 117 0.17 -6.69 10.00
C GLY A 117 0.99 -7.58 10.94
N GLY A 118 2.32 -7.38 11.00
CA GLY A 118 3.21 -8.17 11.85
C GLY A 118 3.12 -7.84 13.35
N GLY A 119 2.75 -6.61 13.71
CA GLY A 119 2.58 -6.19 15.10
C GLY A 119 1.23 -6.53 15.74
N ALA A 120 0.30 -7.11 14.97
CA ALA A 120 -1.03 -7.52 15.43
C ALA A 120 -1.15 -9.00 15.81
N CYS A 121 -0.02 -9.74 15.77
CA CYS A 121 0.11 -11.11 16.27
C CYS A 121 0.43 -11.13 17.77
#